data_AF-A0A9W6GQN1-F1
#
_entry.id   AF-A0A9W6GQN1-F1
#
_cell.length_a   1.000
_cell.length_b   1.000
_cell.length_c   1.000
_cell.angle_alpha   90.00
_cell.angle_beta   90.00
_cell.angle_gamma   90.00
#
_symmetry.space_group_name_H-M   'P 1'
#
loop_
_entity.id
_entity.type
_entity.pdbx_description
1 polymer ?
#
loop_
_entity_poly.entity_id
_entity_poly.type
_entity_poly.pdbx_seq_one_letter_code
_entity_poly.pdbx_strand_id
1 'polypeptide(L)'
;MSKNALKHGLSLPVRLAAGADARLEEMAQAITGSNVDPIVRELARRIAEAQLDVLRVRQARRTLLSEPETGGETQNPSGVGAPVAGARHPSSMAEYGERDVAQMIEASNVSRDPQSLAEHVNSVALRLAGLDRYERRAFARRKFAMRDFDAYCAERFERDRSS
;
A
#
# COMPACT_ATOMS: atom_id res chain seq x y z
N MET A 1 -18.23 1.97 -12.29
CA MET A 1 -18.34 2.78 -11.06
C MET A 1 -17.13 2.52 -10.17
N SER A 2 -16.44 3.59 -9.78
CA SER A 2 -15.19 3.57 -8.99
C SER A 2 -15.38 2.74 -7.70
N LYS A 3 -14.62 1.65 -7.56
CA LYS A 3 -14.52 0.88 -6.31
C LYS A 3 -13.67 1.70 -5.32
N ASN A 4 -14.35 2.71 -4.80
CA ASN A 4 -14.01 3.78 -3.85
C ASN A 4 -12.98 3.41 -2.78
N ALA A 5 -11.75 3.95 -2.87
CA ALA A 5 -10.87 4.07 -1.70
C ALA A 5 -10.67 2.77 -0.86
N LEU A 6 -10.96 1.62 -1.46
CA LEU A 6 -11.14 0.33 -0.79
C LEU A 6 -9.74 -0.17 -0.44
N LYS A 7 -9.28 -0.25 0.80
CA LYS A 7 -9.92 -0.25 2.10
C LYS A 7 -8.96 0.46 3.07
N HIS A 8 -9.43 1.44 3.85
CA HIS A 8 -8.80 1.97 5.09
C HIS A 8 -7.54 2.88 5.03
N GLY A 9 -7.50 3.98 4.26
CA GLY A 9 -6.59 5.04 4.71
C GLY A 9 -6.29 6.29 3.87
N LEU A 10 -6.20 6.22 2.55
CA LEU A 10 -5.36 7.18 1.80
C LEU A 10 -5.94 8.52 1.29
N SER A 11 -7.23 8.79 1.05
CA SER A 11 -8.34 8.79 1.99
C SER A 11 -8.24 9.97 2.96
N LEU A 12 -7.95 9.64 4.20
CA LEU A 12 -7.89 10.60 5.29
C LEU A 12 -6.47 11.20 5.39
N PRO A 13 -6.38 12.52 5.67
CA PRO A 13 -5.14 13.11 6.19
C PRO A 13 -4.54 12.21 7.26
N VAL A 14 -3.21 12.06 7.28
CA VAL A 14 -2.48 11.24 8.26
C VAL A 14 -2.95 11.53 9.69
N ARG A 15 -3.20 12.80 10.03
CA ARG A 15 -3.68 13.25 11.34
C ARG A 15 -5.04 12.67 11.77
N LEU A 16 -5.84 12.14 10.85
CA LEU A 16 -7.14 11.52 11.15
C LEU A 16 -7.09 9.99 11.10
N ALA A 17 -5.92 9.39 10.86
CA ALA A 17 -5.75 7.94 10.90
C ALA A 17 -5.42 7.48 12.33
N ALA A 18 -6.15 6.48 12.83
CA ALA A 18 -5.92 5.93 14.17
C ALA A 18 -4.46 5.48 14.34
N GLY A 19 -3.81 5.90 15.44
CA GLY A 19 -2.42 5.56 15.77
C GLY A 19 -1.35 6.31 14.98
N ALA A 20 -1.72 7.22 14.07
CA ALA A 20 -0.75 8.03 13.34
C ALA A 20 -0.04 9.07 14.22
N ASP A 21 -0.70 9.53 15.28
CA ASP A 21 -0.19 10.61 16.13
C ASP A 21 1.15 10.25 16.78
N ALA A 22 1.29 9.07 17.38
CA ALA A 22 2.54 8.68 18.05
C ALA A 22 3.75 8.63 17.08
N ARG A 23 3.56 8.04 15.89
CA ARG A 23 4.63 7.94 14.89
C ARG A 23 4.93 9.28 14.22
N LEU A 24 3.92 10.15 14.10
CA LEU A 24 4.08 11.52 13.66
C LEU A 24 4.92 12.30 14.66
N GLU A 25 4.58 12.24 15.95
CA GLU A 25 5.37 12.90 17.00
C GLU A 25 6.80 12.38 17.05
N GLU A 26 7.00 11.07 17.00
CA GLU A 26 8.34 10.46 17.00
C GLU A 26 9.19 10.99 15.85
N MET A 27 8.62 11.04 14.65
CA MET A 27 9.34 11.54 13.47
C MET A 27 9.55 13.05 13.50
N ALA A 28 8.59 13.81 14.01
CA ALA A 28 8.73 15.25 14.22
C ALA A 28 9.84 15.55 15.24
N GLN A 29 9.88 14.81 16.34
CA GLN A 29 10.92 14.92 17.36
C GLN A 29 12.30 14.55 16.80
N ALA A 30 12.39 13.52 15.96
CA ALA A 30 13.62 13.15 15.28
C ALA A 30 14.13 14.25 14.33
N ILE A 31 13.22 15.02 13.71
CA ILE A 31 13.57 16.16 12.85
C ILE A 31 14.03 17.36 13.70
N THR A 32 13.35 17.68 14.81
CA THR A 32 13.70 18.83 15.65
C THR A 32 14.90 18.59 16.57
N GLY A 33 15.22 17.33 16.87
CA GLY A 33 16.19 16.99 17.91
C GLY A 33 15.78 17.60 19.26
N SER A 34 16.70 18.28 19.92
CA SER A 34 16.46 18.96 21.21
C SER A 34 15.84 20.36 21.09
N ASN A 35 15.44 20.80 19.90
CA ASN A 35 14.90 22.15 19.70
C ASN A 35 13.50 22.29 20.33
N VAL A 36 13.37 23.20 21.29
CA VAL A 36 12.11 23.48 22.02
C VAL A 36 11.28 24.61 21.40
N ASP A 37 11.68 25.17 20.27
CA ASP A 37 10.91 26.19 19.56
C ASP A 37 9.58 25.62 19.03
N PRO A 38 8.43 26.18 19.46
CA PRO A 38 7.12 25.74 18.97
C PRO A 38 6.96 25.82 17.45
N ILE A 39 7.56 26.80 16.78
CA ILE A 39 7.45 26.98 15.33
C ILE A 39 8.25 25.88 14.61
N VAL A 40 9.47 25.60 15.07
CA VAL A 40 10.30 24.50 14.53
C VAL A 40 9.58 23.16 14.70
N ARG A 41 8.95 22.92 15.85
CA ARG A 41 8.15 21.71 16.09
C ARG A 41 6.99 21.60 15.11
N GLU A 42 6.22 22.66 14.91
CA GLU A 42 5.09 22.63 13.96
C GLU A 42 5.55 22.40 12.51
N LEU A 43 6.65 23.02 12.09
CA LEU A 43 7.22 22.80 10.76
C LEU A 43 7.73 21.34 10.60
N ALA A 44 8.37 20.79 11.63
CA ALA A 44 8.77 19.40 11.66
C ALA A 44 7.58 18.43 11.62
N ARG A 45 6.46 18.73 12.29
CA ARG A 45 5.21 17.96 12.19
C ARG A 45 4.69 17.92 10.76
N ARG A 46 4.72 19.04 10.03
CA ARG A 46 4.27 19.08 8.61
C ARG A 46 5.15 18.21 7.72
N ILE A 47 6.47 18.20 7.95
CA ILE A 47 7.39 17.29 7.25
C ILE A 47 7.05 15.83 7.60
N ALA A 48 6.85 15.53 8.88
CA ALA A 48 6.52 14.18 9.34
C ALA A 48 5.19 13.67 8.77
N GLU A 49 4.16 14.51 8.73
CA GLU A 49 2.87 14.20 8.08
C GLU A 49 3.05 13.83 6.61
N ALA A 50 3.77 14.66 5.85
CA ALA A 50 4.02 14.40 4.44
C ALA A 50 4.87 13.14 4.23
N GLN A 51 5.78 12.82 5.15
CA GLN A 51 6.56 11.60 5.10
C GLN A 51 5.72 10.35 5.39
N LEU A 52 4.79 10.43 6.33
CA LEU A 52 3.83 9.34 6.60
C LEU A 52 2.93 9.10 5.39
N ASP A 53 2.49 10.14 4.68
CA ASP A 53 1.74 9.98 3.43
C ASP A 53 2.54 9.17 2.40
N VAL A 54 3.82 9.48 2.19
CA VAL A 54 4.69 8.74 1.26
C VAL A 54 4.80 7.27 1.68
N LEU A 55 5.01 7.00 2.97
CA LEU A 55 5.11 5.64 3.50
C LEU A 55 3.82 4.85 3.30
N ARG A 56 2.65 5.48 3.50
CA ARG A 56 1.34 4.85 3.29
C ARG A 56 1.11 4.50 1.82
N VAL A 57 1.46 5.40 0.89
CA VAL A 57 1.35 5.12 -0.54
C VAL A 57 2.25 3.96 -0.95
N ARG A 58 3.49 3.93 -0.45
CA ARG A 58 4.43 2.83 -0.69
C ARG A 58 3.92 1.50 -0.13
N GLN A 59 3.33 1.51 1.07
CA GLN A 59 2.73 0.31 1.66
C GLN A 59 1.56 -0.19 0.81
N ALA A 60 0.64 0.70 0.41
CA ALA A 60 -0.49 0.33 -0.44
C ALA A 60 -0.03 -0.23 -1.80
N ARG A 61 1.04 0.33 -2.38
CA ARG A 61 1.65 -0.20 -3.61
C ARG A 61 2.18 -1.61 -3.43
N ARG A 62 2.87 -1.87 -2.31
CA ARG A 62 3.39 -3.22 -1.99
C ARG A 62 2.25 -4.20 -1.78
N THR A 63 1.22 -3.83 -1.02
CA THR A 63 0.02 -4.67 -0.84
C THR A 63 -0.61 -5.00 -2.18
N LEU A 64 -0.79 -4.02 -3.06
CA LEU A 64 -1.38 -4.23 -4.39
C LEU A 64 -0.56 -5.18 -5.28
N LEU A 65 0.77 -5.10 -5.22
CA LEU A 65 1.67 -5.96 -5.99
C LEU A 65 1.90 -7.34 -5.36
N SER A 66 1.60 -7.49 -4.07
CA SER A 66 1.77 -8.74 -3.31
C SER A 66 0.45 -9.47 -3.06
N GLU A 67 -0.70 -8.88 -3.39
CA GLU A 67 -1.98 -9.58 -3.47
C GLU A 67 -1.80 -10.71 -4.50
N PRO A 68 -1.81 -11.99 -4.09
CA PRO A 68 -1.72 -13.09 -5.04
C PRO A 68 -2.89 -12.98 -6.00
N GLU A 69 -2.68 -13.43 -7.23
CA GLU A 69 -3.71 -13.65 -8.24
C GLU A 69 -4.75 -14.62 -7.66
N THR A 70 -5.65 -14.16 -6.80
CA THR A 70 -6.83 -14.93 -6.43
C THR A 70 -7.69 -14.87 -7.68
N GLY A 71 -7.42 -15.82 -8.59
CA GLY A 71 -8.26 -16.14 -9.71
C GLY A 71 -9.70 -16.11 -9.23
N GLY A 72 -10.53 -15.38 -9.98
CA GLY A 72 -11.80 -14.83 -9.51
C GLY A 72 -12.55 -15.75 -8.55
N GLU A 73 -12.81 -15.26 -7.34
CA GLU A 73 -13.99 -15.66 -6.60
C GLU A 73 -15.21 -15.27 -7.45
N THR A 74 -15.62 -16.16 -8.35
CA THR A 74 -17.02 -16.25 -8.76
C THR A 74 -17.81 -16.51 -7.49
N GLN A 75 -18.46 -15.46 -7.02
CA GLN A 75 -19.62 -15.57 -6.16
C GLN A 75 -20.60 -16.54 -6.82
N ASN A 76 -20.63 -17.78 -6.35
CA ASN A 76 -21.76 -18.67 -6.56
C ASN A 76 -22.64 -18.58 -5.30
N PRO A 77 -23.69 -17.75 -5.29
CA PRO A 77 -24.78 -17.98 -4.37
C PRO A 77 -25.64 -19.12 -4.93
N SER A 78 -25.81 -20.15 -4.10
CA SER A 78 -26.91 -21.12 -4.13
C SER A 78 -26.88 -22.24 -5.18
N GLY A 79 -26.78 -23.48 -4.67
CA GLY A 79 -27.70 -24.55 -5.06
C GLY A 79 -27.09 -25.83 -5.63
N VAL A 80 -27.47 -26.93 -4.97
CA VAL A 80 -27.49 -28.33 -5.45
C VAL A 80 -26.22 -29.15 -5.23
N GLY A 81 -26.37 -30.22 -4.45
CA GLY A 81 -25.29 -31.02 -3.89
C GLY A 81 -24.97 -32.31 -4.64
N ALA A 82 -23.92 -32.98 -4.18
CA ALA A 82 -23.73 -34.43 -4.20
C ALA A 82 -22.48 -34.79 -3.36
N PRO A 83 -22.45 -35.94 -2.66
CA PRO A 83 -21.29 -36.41 -1.92
C PRO A 83 -20.35 -37.16 -2.88
N VAL A 84 -19.07 -36.76 -2.97
CA VAL A 84 -18.06 -37.63 -3.59
C VAL A 84 -17.46 -38.50 -2.50
N ALA A 85 -17.97 -39.72 -2.42
CA ALA A 85 -17.37 -40.81 -1.68
C ALA A 85 -16.17 -41.38 -2.47
N GLY A 86 -15.03 -41.53 -1.79
CA GLY A 86 -13.96 -42.43 -2.23
C GLY A 86 -12.88 -41.82 -3.12
N ALA A 87 -12.05 -40.92 -2.58
CA ALA A 87 -10.72 -40.67 -3.13
C ALA A 87 -9.66 -41.16 -2.12
N ARG A 88 -9.03 -42.31 -2.42
CA ARG A 88 -7.75 -42.68 -1.80
C ARG A 88 -6.74 -41.63 -2.26
N HIS A 89 -6.24 -40.80 -1.33
CA HIS A 89 -5.06 -39.98 -1.60
C HIS A 89 -3.84 -40.92 -1.69
N PRO A 90 -3.10 -40.98 -2.81
CA PRO A 90 -1.84 -41.70 -2.86
C PRO A 90 -0.81 -40.95 -2.00
N SER A 91 -0.23 -41.65 -1.03
CA SER A 91 0.66 -41.10 -0.01
C SER A 91 2.10 -40.86 -0.49
N SER A 92 2.35 -40.80 -1.80
CA SER A 92 3.71 -40.68 -2.36
C SER A 92 3.73 -39.95 -3.71
N MET A 93 4.68 -39.02 -3.86
CA MET A 93 4.98 -38.30 -5.11
C MET A 93 5.39 -39.22 -6.28
N ALA A 94 5.79 -40.47 -5.99
CA ALA A 94 6.28 -41.42 -7.01
C ALA A 94 5.16 -42.18 -7.75
N GLU A 95 3.89 -42.03 -7.34
CA GLU A 95 2.74 -42.77 -7.92
C GLU A 95 1.94 -41.98 -8.95
N TYR A 96 2.24 -40.69 -9.17
CA TYR A 96 1.56 -39.91 -10.20
C TYR A 96 2.12 -40.29 -11.59
N GLY A 97 1.29 -40.92 -12.41
CA GLY A 97 1.64 -41.16 -13.82
C GLY A 97 1.73 -39.83 -14.58
N GLU A 98 2.48 -39.79 -15.68
CA GLU A 98 2.64 -38.58 -16.53
C GLU A 98 1.31 -37.90 -16.90
N ARG A 99 0.23 -38.69 -17.01
CA ARG A 99 -1.14 -38.20 -17.27
C ARG A 99 -1.72 -37.40 -16.10
N ASP A 100 -1.41 -37.75 -14.85
CA ASP A 100 -1.91 -37.05 -13.67
C ASP A 100 -1.19 -35.71 -13.48
N VAL A 101 0.11 -35.68 -13.79
CA VAL A 101 0.90 -34.43 -13.76
C VAL A 101 0.44 -33.49 -14.87
N ALA A 102 0.17 -34.02 -16.08
CA ALA A 102 -0.38 -33.24 -17.19
C ALA A 102 -1.77 -32.67 -16.85
N GLN A 103 -2.66 -33.45 -16.24
CA GLN A 103 -3.97 -32.96 -15.77
C GLN A 103 -3.85 -31.93 -14.64
N MET A 104 -2.87 -32.06 -13.73
CA MET A 104 -2.62 -31.02 -12.71
C MET A 104 -2.12 -29.71 -13.33
N ILE A 105 -1.22 -29.78 -14.32
CA ILE A 105 -0.74 -28.61 -15.06
C ILE A 105 -1.88 -27.99 -15.87
N GLU A 106 -2.69 -28.81 -16.53
CA GLU A 106 -3.81 -28.36 -17.35
C GLU A 106 -4.91 -27.74 -16.48
N ALA A 107 -5.27 -28.34 -15.34
CA ALA A 107 -6.19 -27.74 -14.37
C ALA A 107 -5.65 -26.41 -13.78
N SER A 108 -4.33 -26.31 -13.58
CA SER A 108 -3.66 -25.08 -13.17
C SER A 108 -3.71 -24.00 -14.27
N ASN A 109 -3.62 -24.39 -15.54
CA ASN A 109 -3.68 -23.50 -16.69
C ASN A 109 -5.11 -23.13 -17.11
N VAL A 110 -6.11 -23.99 -16.86
CA VAL A 110 -7.54 -23.74 -17.10
C VAL A 110 -8.05 -22.57 -16.24
N SER A 111 -7.41 -22.29 -15.11
CA SER A 111 -7.69 -21.10 -14.29
C SER A 111 -7.03 -19.81 -14.83
N ARG A 112 -6.16 -19.91 -15.84
CA ARG A 112 -5.36 -18.81 -16.39
C ARG A 112 -5.73 -18.54 -17.85
N ASP A 113 -7.01 -18.21 -18.06
CA ASP A 113 -7.46 -17.60 -19.32
C ASP A 113 -6.63 -16.32 -19.59
N PRO A 114 -5.95 -16.20 -20.75
CA PRO A 114 -5.17 -15.03 -21.08
C PRO A 114 -5.96 -13.72 -21.03
N GLN A 115 -7.26 -13.77 -21.33
CA GLN A 115 -8.12 -12.59 -21.31
C GLN A 115 -8.44 -12.15 -19.87
N SER A 116 -8.77 -13.10 -18.98
CA SER A 116 -8.87 -12.86 -17.54
C SER A 116 -7.58 -12.27 -16.93
N LEU A 117 -6.40 -12.77 -17.33
CA LEU A 117 -5.12 -12.22 -16.88
C LEU A 117 -4.91 -10.78 -17.38
N ALA A 118 -5.23 -10.50 -18.65
CA ALA A 118 -5.12 -9.15 -19.20
C ALA A 118 -6.05 -8.15 -18.50
N GLU A 119 -7.27 -8.56 -18.17
CA GLU A 119 -8.22 -7.75 -17.39
C GLU A 119 -7.69 -7.49 -15.96
N HIS A 120 -7.11 -8.50 -15.32
CA HIS A 120 -6.50 -8.36 -14.00
C HIS A 120 -5.32 -7.37 -14.03
N VAL A 121 -4.38 -7.54 -14.96
CA VAL A 121 -3.23 -6.65 -15.14
C VAL A 121 -3.69 -5.22 -15.41
N ASN A 122 -4.69 -5.01 -16.27
CA ASN A 122 -5.24 -3.69 -16.55
C ASN A 122 -5.87 -3.06 -15.31
N SER A 123 -6.62 -3.85 -14.52
CA SER A 123 -7.20 -3.42 -13.24
C SER A 123 -6.12 -2.98 -12.24
N VAL A 124 -5.05 -3.76 -12.09
CA VAL A 124 -3.91 -3.43 -11.23
C VAL A 124 -3.20 -2.18 -11.74
N ALA A 125 -2.96 -2.06 -13.04
CA ALA A 125 -2.34 -0.89 -13.66
C ALA A 125 -3.12 0.40 -13.38
N LEU A 126 -4.46 0.36 -13.50
CA LEU A 126 -5.32 1.50 -13.19
C LEU A 126 -5.26 1.89 -11.70
N ARG A 127 -5.22 0.91 -10.79
CA ARG A 127 -5.06 1.15 -9.33
C ARG A 127 -3.69 1.77 -9.03
N LEU A 128 -2.61 1.26 -9.64
CA LEU A 128 -1.25 1.80 -9.51
C LEU A 128 -1.16 3.25 -10.03
N ALA A 129 -1.75 3.54 -11.18
CA ALA A 129 -1.80 4.90 -11.72
C ALA A 129 -2.56 5.87 -10.79
N GLY A 130 -3.54 5.37 -10.04
CA GLY A 130 -4.19 6.10 -8.95
C GLY A 130 -3.20 6.46 -7.83
N LEU A 131 -2.42 5.48 -7.35
CA LEU A 131 -1.41 5.67 -6.29
C LEU A 131 -0.31 6.65 -6.70
N ASP A 132 0.13 6.66 -7.96
CA ASP A 132 1.15 7.59 -8.45
C ASP A 132 0.75 9.07 -8.28
N ARG A 133 -0.54 9.39 -8.40
CA ARG A 133 -1.03 10.77 -8.16
C ARG A 133 -0.89 11.16 -6.70
N TYR A 134 -1.23 10.25 -5.78
CA TYR A 134 -1.07 10.47 -4.35
C TYR A 134 0.40 10.58 -3.96
N GLU A 135 1.26 9.75 -4.56
CA GLU A 135 2.71 9.81 -4.35
C GLU A 135 3.27 11.17 -4.76
N ARG A 136 2.94 11.67 -5.96
CA ARG A 136 3.36 13.00 -6.43
C ARG A 136 2.92 14.11 -5.47
N ARG A 137 1.67 14.06 -5.00
CA ARG A 137 1.14 15.06 -4.06
C ARG A 137 1.85 15.00 -2.70
N ALA A 138 2.12 13.80 -2.18
CA ALA A 138 2.83 13.62 -0.92
C ALA A 138 4.28 14.12 -1.01
N PHE A 139 4.99 13.80 -2.10
CA PHE A 139 6.33 14.31 -2.36
C PHE A 139 6.37 15.83 -2.49
N ALA A 140 5.41 16.42 -3.22
CA ALA A 140 5.30 17.87 -3.33
C ALA A 140 5.12 18.51 -1.95
N ARG A 141 4.17 18.02 -1.14
CA ARG A 141 3.95 18.52 0.24
C ARG A 141 5.21 18.43 1.09
N ARG A 142 5.91 17.28 1.05
CA ARG A 142 7.16 17.11 1.78
C ARG A 142 8.20 18.13 1.35
N LYS A 143 8.38 18.33 0.04
CA LYS A 143 9.33 19.30 -0.51
C LYS A 143 9.02 20.72 -0.04
N PHE A 144 7.75 21.15 -0.07
CA PHE A 144 7.36 22.48 0.41
C PHE A 144 7.58 22.62 1.91
N ALA A 145 7.17 21.63 2.72
CA ALA A 145 7.37 21.67 4.17
C ALA A 145 8.86 21.74 4.56
N MET A 146 9.73 21.03 3.84
CA MET A 146 11.18 21.12 4.04
C MET A 146 11.71 22.53 3.73
N ARG A 147 11.23 23.17 2.65
CA ARG A 147 11.64 24.55 2.32
C ARG A 147 11.20 25.56 3.37
N ASP A 148 9.98 25.43 3.90
CA ASP A 148 9.48 26.30 4.96
C ASP A 148 10.30 26.13 6.24
N PHE A 149 10.66 24.88 6.58
CA PHE A 149 11.54 24.57 7.70
C PHE A 149 12.94 25.17 7.53
N ASP A 150 13.56 24.97 6.37
CA ASP A 150 14.90 25.47 6.09
C ASP A 150 14.94 27.01 6.11
N ALA A 151 13.92 27.66 5.52
CA ALA A 151 13.79 29.12 5.53
C ALA A 151 13.68 29.67 6.96
N TYR A 152 12.83 29.06 7.79
CA TYR A 152 12.69 29.48 9.18
C TYR A 152 13.99 29.29 9.98
N CYS A 153 14.67 28.15 9.79
CA CYS A 153 15.95 27.90 10.44
C CYS A 153 17.02 28.92 10.04
N ALA A 154 17.07 29.33 8.77
CA ALA A 154 17.99 30.36 8.29
C ALA A 154 17.70 31.73 8.92
N GLU A 155 16.44 32.19 8.87
CA GLU A 155 16.03 33.46 9.48
C GLU A 155 16.26 33.51 10.98
N ARG A 156 16.03 32.39 11.67
CA ARG A 156 16.28 32.29 13.11
C ARG A 156 17.77 32.41 13.41
N PHE A 157 18.61 31.70 12.67
CA PHE A 157 20.06 31.75 12.84
C PHE A 157 20.61 33.16 12.60
N GLU A 158 20.06 33.90 11.63
CA GLU A 158 20.41 35.30 11.39
C GLU A 158 20.01 36.23 12.55
N ARG A 159 18.82 36.01 13.14
CA ARG A 159 18.35 36.75 14.33
C ARG A 159 19.23 36.51 15.55
N ASP A 160 19.57 35.25 15.82
CA ASP A 160 20.43 34.86 16.94
C ASP A 160 21.86 35.42 16.78
N ARG A 161 22.32 35.65 15.54
CA ARG A 161 23.64 36.27 15.26
C ARG A 161 23.64 37.80 15.37
N SER A 162 22.48 38.42 15.28
CA SER A 162 22.29 39.87 15.32
C SER A 162 21.92 40.39 16.73
N SER A 163 21.75 39.48 17.70
CA SER A 163 21.44 39.76 19.11
C SER A 163 22.70 39.61 19.98
#